data_AF-A0A4Z0MVJ5-F1
#
_entry.id   AF-A0A4Z0MVJ5-F1
#
_cell.length_a   1.000
_cell.length_b   1.000
_cell.length_c   1.000
_cell.angle_alpha   90.00
_cell.angle_beta   90.00
_cell.angle_gamma   90.00
#
_symmetry.space_group_name_H-M   'P 1'
#
loop_
_entity.id
_entity.type
_entity.pdbx_description
1 polymer ?
#
loop_
_entity_poly.entity_id
_entity_poly.type
_entity_poly.pdbx_seq_one_letter_code
_entity_poly.pdbx_strand_id
1 'polypeptide(L)'
;LAAGFDLDTRRDVQGIYHRQVDLYAGLLDAGAQAGVFRLTGTARDIAMTLMAMEDYFGYRIVARDPALNRSTALRLMRQYAELATGVSIPELV
;
A
#
# COMPACT_ATOMS: atom_id res chain seq x y z
N LEU A 1 23.24 5.85 7.22
CA LEU A 1 22.67 4.57 6.76
C LEU A 1 21.54 4.88 5.78
N ALA A 2 21.90 5.25 4.55
CA ALA A 2 20.92 5.35 3.47
C ALA A 2 20.56 3.92 3.07
N ALA A 3 19.36 3.47 3.42
CA ALA A 3 18.82 2.24 2.87
C ALA A 3 18.62 2.47 1.37
N GLY A 4 19.67 2.22 0.57
CA GLY A 4 19.65 1.79 -0.83
C GLY A 4 18.74 2.48 -1.86
N PHE A 5 18.20 3.66 -1.57
CA PHE A 5 17.25 4.34 -2.42
C PHE A 5 17.84 5.69 -2.82
N ASP A 6 18.78 5.67 -3.77
CA ASP A 6 19.12 6.84 -4.57
C ASP A 6 17.95 7.09 -5.55
N LEU A 7 16.81 7.49 -4.99
CA LEU A 7 15.56 7.76 -5.70
C LEU A 7 15.49 9.19 -6.22
N ASP A 8 16.39 10.06 -5.74
CA ASP A 8 16.46 11.47 -6.12
C ASP A 8 16.97 11.63 -7.57
N THR A 9 17.80 10.69 -8.03
CA THR A 9 18.37 10.70 -9.39
C THR A 9 17.54 9.95 -10.43
N ARG A 10 16.44 9.30 -10.04
CA ARG A 10 15.62 8.41 -10.89
C ARG A 10 14.18 8.89 -11.04
N ARG A 11 13.97 9.88 -11.92
CA ARG A 11 12.65 10.45 -12.25
C ARG A 11 11.62 9.40 -12.68
N ASP A 12 12.08 8.29 -13.26
CA ASP A 12 11.27 7.13 -13.64
C ASP A 12 10.66 6.41 -12.43
N VAL A 13 11.39 6.26 -11.32
CA VAL A 13 10.89 5.57 -10.12
C VAL A 13 9.88 6.41 -9.35
N GLN A 14 10.11 7.72 -9.23
CA GLN A 14 9.11 8.65 -8.65
C GLN A 14 7.82 8.68 -9.48
N GLY A 15 7.94 8.61 -10.81
CA GLY A 15 6.80 8.51 -11.72
C GLY A 15 6.00 7.22 -11.55
N ILE A 16 6.65 6.10 -11.24
CA ILE A 16 5.97 4.82 -10.98
C ILE A 16 5.19 4.88 -9.66
N TYR A 17 5.81 5.39 -8.59
CA TYR A 17 5.14 5.54 -7.29
C TYR A 17 3.86 6.37 -7.42
N HIS A 18 3.95 7.57 -8.01
CA HIS A 18 2.77 8.43 -8.16
C HIS A 18 1.67 7.78 -9.02
N ARG A 19 2.04 7.07 -10.10
CA ARG A 19 1.07 6.34 -10.91
C ARG A 19 0.36 5.24 -10.12
N GLN A 20 1.07 4.52 -9.26
CA GLN A 20 0.47 3.48 -8.42
C GLN A 20 -0.43 4.07 -7.35
N VAL A 21 -0.02 5.16 -6.70
CA VAL A 21 -0.86 5.93 -5.77
C VAL A 21 -2.15 6.39 -6.46
N ASP A 22 -2.04 6.96 -7.66
CA ASP A 22 -3.22 7.44 -8.39
C ASP A 22 -4.16 6.28 -8.78
N LEU A 23 -3.61 5.11 -9.14
CA LEU A 23 -4.40 3.90 -9.41
C LEU A 23 -5.18 3.45 -8.16
N TYR A 24 -4.50 3.36 -7.01
CA TYR A 24 -5.12 2.94 -5.76
C TYR A 24 -6.17 3.96 -5.29
N ALA A 25 -5.86 5.26 -5.40
CA ALA A 25 -6.80 6.33 -5.07
C ALA A 25 -8.05 6.26 -5.93
N GLY A 26 -7.90 6.07 -7.25
CA GLY A 26 -9.03 5.92 -8.18
C GLY A 26 -9.93 4.72 -7.82
N LEU A 27 -9.35 3.58 -7.43
CA LEU A 27 -10.12 2.42 -6.98
C LEU A 27 -10.90 2.70 -5.68
N LEU A 28 -10.24 3.35 -4.71
CA LEU A 28 -10.85 3.71 -3.43
C LEU A 28 -11.99 4.71 -3.60
N ASP A 29 -11.80 5.74 -4.43
CA ASP A 29 -12.84 6.71 -4.77
C ASP A 29 -14.01 6.05 -5.48
N ALA A 30 -13.76 5.18 -6.46
CA ALA A 30 -14.81 4.46 -7.16
C ALA A 30 -15.64 3.58 -6.20
N GLY A 31 -14.98 2.85 -5.29
CA GLY A 31 -15.66 2.03 -4.29
C GLY A 31 -16.45 2.86 -3.27
N ALA A 32 -15.96 4.04 -2.88
CA ALA A 32 -16.68 4.97 -2.03
C ALA A 32 -17.91 5.56 -2.73
N GLN A 33 -17.77 5.98 -3.99
CA GLN A 33 -18.89 6.48 -4.82
C GLN A 33 -19.96 5.41 -5.05
N ALA A 34 -19.56 4.15 -5.19
CA ALA A 34 -20.48 3.02 -5.30
C ALA A 34 -21.12 2.62 -3.95
N GLY A 35 -20.75 3.26 -2.83
CA GLY A 35 -21.25 2.94 -1.50
C GLY A 35 -20.71 1.62 -0.92
N VAL A 36 -19.71 1.01 -1.57
CA VAL A 36 -19.07 -0.22 -1.10
C VAL A 36 -18.09 0.07 0.03
N PHE A 37 -17.34 1.18 -0.07
CA PHE A 37 -16.37 1.60 0.92
C PHE A 37 -16.86 2.78 1.76
N ARG A 38 -16.50 2.77 3.04
CA ARG A 38 -16.58 3.93 3.94
C ARG A 38 -15.17 4.31 4.33
N LEU A 39 -14.56 5.20 3.55
CA LEU A 39 -13.18 5.61 3.76
C LEU A 39 -13.03 6.40 5.08
N THR A 40 -12.00 6.09 5.85
CA THR A 40 -11.66 6.80 7.10
C THR A 40 -10.83 8.07 6.89
N GLY A 41 -10.36 8.29 5.66
CA GLY A 41 -9.59 9.45 5.22
C GLY A 41 -9.73 9.66 3.71
N THR A 42 -8.89 10.51 3.12
CA THR A 42 -8.91 10.70 1.65
C THR A 42 -8.40 9.44 0.95
N ALA A 43 -8.94 9.15 -0.24
CA ALA A 43 -8.47 8.02 -1.04
C ALA A 43 -6.97 8.11 -1.34
N ARG A 44 -6.46 9.33 -1.55
CA ARG A 44 -5.03 9.59 -1.79
C ARG A 44 -4.17 9.25 -0.58
N ASP A 45 -4.56 9.65 0.62
CA ASP A 45 -3.78 9.36 1.84
C ASP A 45 -3.74 7.87 2.16
N ILE A 46 -4.88 7.19 1.98
CA ILE A 46 -4.98 5.73 2.14
C ILE A 46 -4.10 5.03 1.09
N ALA A 47 -4.15 5.46 -0.17
CA ALA A 47 -3.33 4.92 -1.25
C ALA A 47 -1.83 5.11 -0.98
N MET A 48 -1.40 6.30 -0.58
CA MET A 48 0.00 6.56 -0.21
C MET A 48 0.46 5.67 0.95
N THR A 49 -0.39 5.44 1.93
CA THR A 49 -0.08 4.58 3.08
C THR A 49 0.05 3.12 2.66
N LEU A 50 -0.87 2.59 1.86
CA LEU A 50 -0.80 1.24 1.31
C LEU A 50 0.46 1.03 0.47
N MET A 51 0.80 1.99 -0.39
CA MET A 51 2.03 1.94 -1.19
C MET A 51 3.29 1.96 -0.33
N ALA A 52 3.33 2.80 0.71
CA ALA A 52 4.45 2.83 1.64
C ALA A 52 4.63 1.50 2.39
N MET A 53 3.52 0.85 2.78
CA MET A 53 3.55 -0.49 3.37
C MET A 53 4.08 -1.52 2.37
N GLU A 54 3.59 -1.50 1.13
CA GLU A 54 4.04 -2.41 0.06
C GLU A 54 5.55 -2.32 -0.16
N ASP A 55 6.07 -1.11 -0.38
CA ASP A 55 7.50 -0.86 -0.64
C ASP A 55 8.37 -1.30 0.54
N TYR A 56 8.00 -0.88 1.76
CA TYR A 56 8.82 -1.17 2.94
C TYR A 56 8.76 -2.65 3.33
N PHE A 57 7.59 -3.30 3.22
CA PHE A 57 7.49 -4.73 3.45
C PHE A 57 8.25 -5.53 2.40
N GLY A 58 8.19 -5.13 1.12
CA GLY A 58 9.00 -5.70 0.05
C GLY A 58 10.50 -5.62 0.36
N TYR A 59 10.97 -4.44 0.78
CA TYR A 59 12.36 -4.24 1.20
C TYR A 59 12.76 -5.17 2.35
N ARG A 60 11.97 -5.26 3.42
CA ARG A 60 12.26 -6.10 4.60
C ARG A 60 12.28 -7.59 4.26
N ILE A 61 11.39 -8.04 3.38
CA ILE A 61 11.37 -9.43 2.87
C ILE A 61 12.64 -9.73 2.09
N VAL A 62 13.06 -8.83 1.18
CA VAL A 62 14.31 -8.98 0.40
C VAL A 62 15.53 -8.95 1.32
N ALA A 63 15.50 -8.12 2.37
CA ALA A 63 16.52 -8.06 3.42
C ALA A 63 16.52 -9.28 4.35
N ARG A 64 15.65 -10.28 4.11
CA ARG A 64 15.53 -11.53 4.89
C ARG A 64 15.29 -11.28 6.38
N ASP A 65 14.46 -10.29 6.68
CA ASP A 65 13.99 -10.05 8.05
C ASP A 65 13.26 -11.30 8.59
N PRO A 66 13.74 -11.93 9.68
CA PRO A 66 13.10 -13.11 10.24
C PRO A 66 11.69 -12.84 10.79
N ALA A 67 11.37 -11.58 11.14
CA ALA A 67 10.08 -11.20 11.69
C ALA A 67 9.06 -10.78 10.62
N LEU A 68 9.50 -10.50 9.39
CA LEU A 68 8.64 -10.01 8.31
C LEU A 68 8.76 -10.88 7.06
N ASN A 69 7.90 -11.88 6.98
CA ASN A 69 7.70 -12.72 5.80
C ASN A 69 6.47 -12.27 5.00
N ARG A 70 6.27 -12.90 3.83
CA ARG A 70 5.15 -12.59 2.92
C ARG A 70 3.78 -12.72 3.60
N SER A 71 3.54 -13.74 4.40
CA SER A 71 2.23 -13.95 5.03
C SER A 71 1.94 -12.86 6.06
N THR A 72 2.93 -12.47 6.86
CA THR A 72 2.81 -11.33 7.79
C THR A 72 2.56 -10.02 7.05
N ALA A 73 3.30 -9.73 5.97
CA ALA A 73 3.12 -8.52 5.17
C ALA A 73 1.70 -8.42 4.59
N LEU A 74 1.21 -9.50 3.94
CA LEU A 74 -0.15 -9.55 3.38
C LEU A 74 -1.22 -9.38 4.45
N ARG A 75 -1.06 -10.06 5.60
CA ARG A 75 -2.00 -9.92 6.73
C ARG A 75 -2.05 -8.48 7.23
N LEU A 76 -0.90 -7.82 7.40
CA LEU A 76 -0.84 -6.44 7.89
C LEU A 76 -1.43 -5.44 6.88
N MET A 77 -1.11 -5.58 5.59
CA MET A 77 -1.70 -4.76 4.53
C MET A 77 -3.21 -4.93 4.45
N ARG A 78 -3.70 -6.18 4.50
CA ARG A 78 -5.14 -6.48 4.54
C ARG A 78 -5.81 -5.82 5.75
N GLN A 79 -5.29 -6.01 6.96
CA GLN A 79 -5.87 -5.43 8.17
C GLN A 79 -5.95 -3.90 8.11
N TYR A 80 -4.93 -3.23 7.57
CA TYR A 80 -4.98 -1.79 7.34
C TYR A 80 -6.03 -1.41 6.29
N ALA A 81 -6.09 -2.12 5.17
CA ALA A 81 -7.08 -1.87 4.12
C ALA A 81 -8.52 -2.06 4.62
N GLU A 82 -8.78 -3.08 5.46
CA GLU A 82 -10.08 -3.30 6.08
C GLU A 82 -10.45 -2.15 7.02
N LEU A 83 -9.51 -1.68 7.85
CA LEU A 83 -9.70 -0.52 8.72
C LEU A 83 -9.97 0.76 7.92
N ALA A 84 -9.25 0.96 6.83
CA ALA A 84 -9.32 2.17 6.02
C ALA A 84 -10.57 2.25 5.15
N THR A 85 -11.11 1.11 4.71
CA THR A 85 -12.27 1.03 3.81
C THR A 85 -13.57 0.62 4.50
N GLY A 86 -13.51 0.08 5.72
CA GLY A 86 -14.66 -0.44 6.44
C GLY A 86 -15.23 -1.75 5.87
N VAL A 87 -14.48 -2.44 5.00
CA VAL A 87 -14.90 -3.68 4.34
C VAL A 87 -13.97 -4.81 4.75
N SER A 88 -14.53 -5.98 5.04
CA SER A 88 -13.72 -7.19 5.21
C SER A 88 -13.28 -7.73 3.85
N ILE A 89 -11.99 -7.97 3.71
CA ILE A 89 -11.35 -8.52 2.51
C ILE A 89 -11.11 -10.00 2.80
N PRO A 90 -11.37 -10.97 1.92
CA PRO A 90 -11.08 -12.38 2.19
C PRO A 90 -9.57 -12.67 2.26
N GLU A 91 -9.18 -13.77 2.90
CA GLU A 91 -7.79 -14.25 2.83
C GLU A 91 -7.46 -14.74 1.43
N LEU A 92 -6.25 -14.40 0.97
CA LEU A 92 -5.68 -14.96 -0.24
C LEU A 92 -5.21 -16.39 0.09
N VAL A 93 -5.85 -17.38 -0.53
CA VAL A 93 -5.46 -18.80 -0.46
C VAL A 93 -4.16 -19.05 -1.22
#